data_AF-A0A699RFD0-F1
#
_entry.id   AF-A0A699RFD0-F1
#
_cell.length_a   1.000
_cell.length_b   1.000
_cell.length_c   1.000
_cell.angle_alpha   90.00
_cell.angle_beta   90.00
_cell.angle_gamma   90.00
#
_symmetry.space_group_name_H-M   'P 1'
#
loop_
_entity.id
_entity.type
_entity.pdbx_description
1 polymer ?
#
loop_
_entity_poly.entity_id
_entity_poly.type
_entity_poly.pdbx_seq_one_letter_code
_entity_poly.pdbx_strand_id
1 'polypeptide(L)'
;MTSEKFSSSDLSLSSKRNKEVIVSVGIGRGATEKIIKEQVKEQVKVQVSKILPRIKQAMNEQLEAEVLTRSSHSSRTSYVVAAELSKMELKKILIEKMEANKSIQRSDKQRNLYKALVDDYKSDKIILDTYGETVTLKRRRDNDADKDEEPFAGADRGSKRGREGK
;
A
#
# COMPACT_ATOMS: atom_id res chain seq x y z
N MET A 1 -42.15 -41.01 64.97
CA MET A 1 -41.66 -40.09 63.90
C MET A 1 -42.20 -38.71 64.23
N THR A 2 -41.37 -37.80 64.75
CA THR A 2 -41.77 -36.45 65.12
C THR A 2 -41.79 -35.57 63.87
N SER A 3 -42.99 -35.20 63.41
CA SER A 3 -43.13 -34.22 62.33
C SER A 3 -42.87 -32.82 62.89
N GLU A 4 -41.70 -32.26 62.58
CA GLU A 4 -41.37 -30.87 62.89
C GLU A 4 -42.28 -29.95 62.07
N LYS A 5 -43.33 -29.39 62.69
CA LYS A 5 -44.23 -28.43 62.03
C LYS A 5 -43.61 -27.04 62.17
N PHE A 6 -43.02 -26.54 61.09
CA PHE A 6 -42.53 -25.17 61.04
C PHE A 6 -43.69 -24.17 61.17
N SER A 7 -43.50 -23.14 62.01
CA SER A 7 -44.49 -22.07 62.19
C SER A 7 -44.56 -21.16 60.95
N SER A 8 -45.73 -20.59 60.68
CA SER A 8 -45.93 -19.64 59.57
C SER A 8 -45.02 -18.41 59.68
N SER A 9 -44.58 -18.04 60.89
CA SER A 9 -43.61 -16.97 61.14
C SER A 9 -42.22 -17.30 60.59
N ASP A 10 -41.78 -18.55 60.71
CA ASP A 10 -40.44 -19.00 60.32
C ASP A 10 -40.31 -19.07 58.79
N LEU A 11 -41.38 -19.51 58.12
CA LEU A 11 -41.48 -19.49 56.66
C LEU A 11 -41.46 -18.04 56.11
N SER A 12 -42.13 -17.10 56.78
CA SER A 12 -42.12 -15.68 56.40
C SER A 12 -40.75 -15.04 56.58
N LEU A 13 -40.06 -15.33 57.69
CA LEU A 13 -38.71 -14.85 57.95
C LEU A 13 -37.69 -15.41 56.94
N SER A 14 -37.82 -16.69 56.60
CA SER A 14 -36.98 -17.37 55.60
C SER A 14 -37.19 -16.79 54.19
N SER A 15 -38.44 -16.53 53.80
CA SER A 15 -38.76 -15.88 52.51
C SER A 15 -38.18 -14.46 52.42
N LYS A 16 -38.24 -13.68 53.51
CA LYS A 16 -37.62 -12.34 53.58
C LYS A 16 -36.10 -12.40 53.45
N ARG A 17 -35.44 -13.30 54.19
CA ARG A 17 -33.97 -13.48 54.11
C ARG A 17 -33.51 -13.92 52.72
N ASN A 18 -34.23 -14.82 52.07
CA ASN A 18 -33.88 -15.26 50.71
C ASN A 18 -34.00 -14.13 49.67
N LYS A 19 -35.01 -13.26 49.79
CA LYS A 19 -35.14 -12.07 48.93
C LYS A 19 -34.00 -11.08 49.14
N GLU A 20 -33.59 -10.85 50.38
CA GLU A 20 -32.48 -9.96 50.73
C GLU A 20 -31.12 -10.48 50.22
N VAL A 21 -30.89 -11.80 50.30
CA VAL A 21 -29.70 -12.46 49.75
C VAL A 21 -29.64 -12.35 48.22
N ILE A 22 -30.76 -12.57 47.53
CA ILE A 22 -30.81 -12.45 46.05
C ILE A 22 -30.52 -11.01 45.60
N VAL A 23 -31.07 -10.02 46.31
CA VAL A 23 -30.84 -8.59 46.02
C VAL A 23 -29.37 -8.21 46.23
N SER A 24 -28.77 -8.61 47.36
CA SER A 24 -27.37 -8.29 47.68
C SER A 24 -26.38 -8.98 46.73
N VAL A 25 -26.64 -10.24 46.33
CA VAL A 25 -25.84 -10.95 45.31
C VAL A 25 -25.98 -10.28 43.93
N GLY A 26 -27.19 -9.86 43.54
CA GLY A 26 -27.41 -9.13 42.29
C GLY A 26 -26.67 -7.79 42.22
N ILE A 27 -26.68 -7.04 43.33
CA ILE A 27 -25.93 -5.78 43.46
C ILE A 27 -24.42 -6.02 43.36
N GLY A 28 -23.90 -7.04 44.06
CA GLY A 28 -22.48 -7.41 44.00
C GLY A 28 -22.02 -7.78 42.59
N ARG A 29 -22.81 -8.56 41.86
CA ARG A 29 -22.51 -8.95 40.47
C ARG A 29 -22.42 -7.75 39.53
N GLY A 30 -23.38 -6.82 39.61
CA GLY A 30 -23.37 -5.60 38.80
C GLY A 30 -22.20 -4.66 39.12
N ALA A 31 -21.74 -4.62 40.37
CA ALA A 31 -20.54 -3.86 40.76
C ALA A 31 -19.26 -4.48 40.17
N THR A 32 -19.10 -5.81 40.23
CA THR A 32 -17.93 -6.49 39.64
C THR A 32 -17.83 -6.32 38.13
N GLU A 33 -18.96 -6.36 37.42
CA GLU A 33 -19.00 -6.17 35.98
C GLU A 33 -18.57 -4.74 35.57
N LYS A 34 -19.01 -3.72 36.31
CA LYS A 34 -18.58 -2.32 36.11
C LYS A 34 -17.07 -2.14 36.32
N ILE A 35 -16.51 -2.76 37.35
CA ILE A 35 -15.07 -2.68 37.66
C ILE A 35 -14.24 -3.32 36.55
N ILE A 36 -14.63 -4.52 36.09
CA ILE A 36 -13.94 -5.22 35.00
C ILE A 36 -13.99 -4.39 33.72
N LYS A 37 -15.15 -3.82 33.38
CA LYS A 37 -15.31 -3.00 32.18
C LYS A 37 -14.42 -1.76 32.19
N GLU A 38 -14.34 -1.04 33.31
CA GLU A 38 -13.44 0.12 33.44
C GLU A 38 -11.97 -0.29 33.40
N GLN A 39 -11.58 -1.39 34.06
CA GLN A 39 -10.20 -1.90 34.00
C GLN A 39 -9.79 -2.29 32.57
N VAL A 40 -10.67 -2.99 31.84
CA VAL A 40 -10.41 -3.37 30.43
C VAL A 40 -10.28 -2.12 29.57
N LYS A 41 -11.16 -1.13 29.75
CA LYS A 41 -11.12 0.12 28.99
C LYS A 41 -9.82 0.89 29.20
N GLU A 42 -9.36 1.04 30.44
CA GLU A 42 -8.08 1.69 30.73
C GLU A 42 -6.89 0.89 30.20
N GLN A 43 -6.90 -0.44 30.32
CA GLN A 43 -5.84 -1.27 29.74
C GLN A 43 -5.76 -1.14 28.22
N VAL A 44 -6.90 -1.19 27.52
CA VAL A 44 -6.96 -0.99 26.07
C VAL A 44 -6.42 0.38 25.70
N LYS A 45 -6.83 1.43 26.41
CA LYS A 45 -6.34 2.80 26.16
C LYS A 45 -4.83 2.91 26.31
N VAL A 46 -4.26 2.29 27.34
CA VAL A 46 -2.80 2.26 27.58
C VAL A 46 -2.06 1.43 26.52
N GLN A 47 -2.65 0.33 26.03
CA GLN A 47 -2.02 -0.45 24.96
C GLN A 47 -2.07 0.29 23.62
N VAL A 48 -3.22 0.88 23.28
CA VAL A 48 -3.38 1.66 22.04
C VAL A 48 -2.42 2.85 22.01
N SER A 49 -2.25 3.56 23.14
CA SER A 49 -1.30 4.68 23.20
C SER A 49 0.16 4.26 23.03
N LYS A 50 0.52 3.01 23.32
CA LYS A 50 1.86 2.45 23.08
C LYS A 50 2.04 1.92 21.66
N ILE A 51 1.01 1.33 21.07
CA ILE A 51 1.08 0.67 19.76
C ILE A 51 1.02 1.71 18.62
N LEU A 52 0.14 2.71 18.74
CA LEU A 52 -0.08 3.69 17.66
C LEU A 52 1.20 4.43 17.26
N PRO A 53 2.04 4.94 18.19
CA PRO A 53 3.31 5.57 17.82
C PRO A 53 4.28 4.61 17.12
N ARG A 54 4.32 3.34 17.55
CA ARG A 54 5.21 2.32 16.93
C ARG A 54 4.81 2.01 15.50
N ILE A 55 3.50 1.89 15.23
CA ILE A 55 2.99 1.69 13.87
C ILE A 55 3.33 2.90 13.00
N LYS A 56 3.08 4.12 13.51
CA LYS A 56 3.40 5.36 12.79
C LYS A 56 4.89 5.43 12.45
N GLN A 57 5.76 5.11 13.39
CA GLN A 57 7.20 5.12 13.18
C GLN A 57 7.63 4.07 12.16
N ALA A 58 7.20 2.81 12.31
CA ALA A 58 7.56 1.73 11.39
C ALA A 58 7.10 2.00 9.96
N MET A 59 5.90 2.57 9.79
CA MET A 59 5.39 2.95 8.48
C MET A 59 6.22 4.07 7.85
N ASN A 60 6.63 5.08 8.62
CA ASN A 60 7.50 6.14 8.14
C ASN A 60 8.88 5.62 7.72
N GLU A 61 9.51 4.78 8.55
CA GLU A 61 10.82 4.18 8.24
C GLU A 61 10.76 3.32 6.97
N GLN A 62 9.70 2.51 6.82
CA GLN A 62 9.49 1.71 5.62
C GLN A 62 9.28 2.58 4.38
N LEU A 63 8.46 3.63 4.48
CA LEU A 63 8.19 4.54 3.38
C LEU A 63 9.46 5.27 2.95
N GLU A 64 10.27 5.78 3.88
CA GLU A 64 11.53 6.45 3.57
C GLU A 64 12.51 5.51 2.86
N ALA A 65 12.63 4.26 3.31
CA ALA A 65 13.48 3.27 2.67
C ALA A 65 13.02 2.93 1.24
N GLU A 66 11.71 2.77 1.01
CA GLU A 66 11.16 2.52 -0.32
C GLU A 66 11.33 3.72 -1.26
N VAL A 67 11.07 4.93 -0.76
CA VAL A 67 11.27 6.17 -1.52
C VAL A 67 12.74 6.35 -1.91
N LEU A 68 13.68 6.10 -0.99
CA LEU A 68 15.11 6.21 -1.25
C LEU A 68 15.59 5.19 -2.29
N THR A 69 15.16 3.94 -2.18
CA THR A 69 15.53 2.88 -3.12
C THR A 69 14.98 3.15 -4.51
N ARG A 70 13.69 3.53 -4.63
CA ARG A 70 13.07 3.91 -5.90
C ARG A 70 13.73 5.14 -6.51
N SER A 71 14.02 6.17 -5.69
CA SER A 71 14.70 7.39 -6.12
C SER A 71 16.12 7.10 -6.61
N SER A 72 16.86 6.24 -5.92
CA SER A 72 18.21 5.83 -6.31
C SER A 72 18.21 5.09 -7.65
N HIS A 73 17.25 4.19 -7.87
CA HIS A 73 17.11 3.50 -9.16
C HIS A 73 16.75 4.46 -10.31
N SER A 74 15.83 5.40 -10.03
CA SER A 74 15.48 6.47 -10.98
C SER A 74 16.66 7.38 -11.29
N SER A 75 17.43 7.78 -10.27
CA SER A 75 18.60 8.65 -10.42
C SER A 75 19.71 7.98 -11.22
N ARG A 76 19.99 6.69 -10.96
CA ARG A 76 20.96 5.92 -11.74
C ARG A 76 20.56 5.83 -13.21
N THR A 77 19.28 5.58 -13.48
CA THR A 77 18.74 5.56 -14.84
C THR A 77 18.85 6.93 -15.51
N SER A 78 18.49 8.01 -14.78
CA SER A 78 18.61 9.38 -15.26
C SER A 78 20.07 9.75 -15.60
N TYR A 79 21.04 9.34 -14.78
CA TYR A 79 22.46 9.61 -15.04
C TYR A 79 22.95 8.91 -16.31
N VAL A 80 22.58 7.63 -16.49
CA VAL A 80 22.92 6.88 -17.71
C VAL A 80 22.32 7.54 -18.95
N VAL A 81 21.05 7.94 -18.89
CA VAL A 81 20.39 8.65 -20.00
C VAL A 81 21.08 9.98 -20.30
N ALA A 82 21.43 10.76 -19.28
CA ALA A 82 22.13 12.05 -19.46
C ALA A 82 23.51 11.86 -20.12
N ALA A 83 24.24 10.80 -19.76
CA ALA A 83 25.53 10.47 -20.37
C ALA A 83 25.40 10.12 -21.86
N GLU A 84 24.41 9.29 -22.24
CA GLU A 84 24.16 8.94 -23.65
C GLU A 84 23.76 10.17 -24.49
N LEU A 85 22.91 11.06 -23.94
CA LEU A 85 22.56 12.33 -24.59
C LEU A 85 23.79 13.23 -24.81
N SER A 86 24.66 13.34 -23.81
CA SER A 86 25.88 14.14 -23.89
C SER A 86 26.85 13.59 -24.96
N LYS A 87 26.95 12.25 -25.05
CA LYS A 87 27.73 11.57 -26.09
C LYS A 87 27.21 11.90 -27.49
N MET A 88 25.89 11.96 -27.70
CA MET A 88 25.29 12.38 -28.97
C MET A 88 25.59 13.84 -29.32
N GLU A 89 25.51 14.77 -28.36
CA GLU A 89 25.87 16.17 -28.58
C GLU A 89 27.33 16.34 -29.01
N LEU A 90 28.24 15.61 -28.37
CA LEU A 90 29.66 15.61 -28.75
C LEU A 90 29.88 15.06 -30.16
N LYS A 91 29.19 13.96 -30.53
CA LYS A 91 29.23 13.43 -31.90
C LYS A 91 28.75 14.49 -32.91
N LYS A 92 27.65 15.19 -32.63
CA LYS A 92 27.12 16.26 -33.50
C LYS A 92 28.15 17.38 -33.70
N ILE A 93 28.73 17.90 -32.61
CA ILE A 93 29.74 18.96 -32.67
C ILE A 93 30.95 18.50 -33.49
N LEU A 94 31.38 17.24 -33.33
CA LEU A 94 32.49 16.68 -34.09
C LEU A 94 32.19 16.63 -35.60
N ILE A 95 30.98 16.20 -35.98
CA ILE A 95 30.52 16.19 -37.38
C ILE A 95 30.54 17.60 -37.96
N GLU A 96 29.96 18.59 -37.28
CA GLU A 96 29.94 20.00 -37.72
C GLU A 96 31.36 20.58 -37.85
N LYS A 97 32.24 20.30 -36.89
CA LYS A 97 33.66 20.72 -36.93
C LYS A 97 34.39 20.10 -38.11
N MET A 98 34.16 18.83 -38.40
CA MET A 98 34.75 18.18 -39.55
C MET A 98 34.22 18.79 -40.85
N GLU A 99 32.91 19.05 -40.95
CA GLU A 99 32.27 19.64 -42.14
C GLU A 99 32.77 21.05 -42.44
N ALA A 100 32.92 21.88 -41.40
CA ALA A 100 33.50 23.22 -41.52
C ALA A 100 34.99 23.19 -41.90
N ASN A 101 35.71 22.12 -41.54
CA ASN A 101 37.09 21.93 -41.94
C ASN A 101 37.14 21.35 -43.37
N LYS A 102 37.61 22.15 -44.34
CA LYS A 102 37.82 21.74 -45.75
C LYS A 102 38.71 20.49 -45.94
N SER A 103 39.24 19.91 -44.86
CA SER A 103 40.10 18.73 -44.85
C SER A 103 39.37 17.38 -44.90
N ILE A 104 38.03 17.28 -44.74
CA ILE A 104 37.32 16.00 -44.92
C ILE A 104 37.71 15.31 -46.24
N GLN A 105 38.01 16.09 -47.27
CA GLN A 105 38.40 15.57 -48.57
C GLN A 105 39.88 15.15 -48.68
N ARG A 106 40.74 15.45 -47.69
CA ARG A 106 42.20 15.24 -47.77
C ARG A 106 42.63 13.78 -47.58
N SER A 107 41.86 12.96 -46.88
CA SER A 107 42.23 11.55 -46.68
C SER A 107 41.03 10.61 -46.62
N ASP A 108 41.20 9.40 -47.14
CA ASP A 108 40.16 8.35 -47.10
C ASP A 108 39.79 7.98 -45.66
N LYS A 109 40.76 8.03 -44.74
CA LYS A 109 40.52 7.81 -43.30
C LYS A 109 39.53 8.83 -42.72
N GLN A 110 39.67 10.12 -43.06
CA GLN A 110 38.75 11.17 -42.59
C GLN A 110 37.36 11.05 -43.21
N ARG A 111 37.25 10.69 -44.49
CA ARG A 111 35.96 10.42 -45.15
C ARG A 111 35.23 9.24 -44.50
N ASN A 112 35.96 8.15 -44.26
CA ASN A 112 35.40 6.95 -43.62
C ASN A 112 34.95 7.24 -42.19
N LEU A 113 35.75 8.00 -41.42
CA LEU A 113 35.38 8.41 -40.07
C LEU A 113 34.13 9.32 -40.06
N TYR A 114 34.07 10.31 -40.94
CA TYR A 114 32.91 11.19 -41.06
C TYR A 114 31.64 10.39 -41.40
N LYS A 115 31.72 9.50 -42.38
CA LYS A 115 30.59 8.64 -42.76
C LYS A 115 30.11 7.78 -41.60
N ALA A 116 31.04 7.14 -40.87
CA ALA A 116 30.70 6.35 -39.70
C ALA A 116 30.02 7.17 -38.59
N LEU A 117 30.52 8.38 -38.29
CA LEU A 117 29.93 9.28 -37.29
C LEU A 117 28.52 9.74 -37.68
N VAL A 118 28.30 10.06 -38.96
CA VAL A 118 27.00 10.48 -39.47
C VAL A 118 25.99 9.33 -39.40
N ASP A 119 26.37 8.12 -39.81
CA ASP A 119 25.50 6.94 -39.78
C ASP A 119 25.15 6.54 -38.33
N ASP A 120 26.12 6.59 -37.42
CA ASP A 120 25.95 6.32 -35.99
C ASP A 120 25.05 7.37 -35.31
N TYR A 121 25.29 8.67 -35.55
CA TYR A 121 24.43 9.76 -35.05
C TYR A 121 22.98 9.66 -35.55
N LYS A 122 22.80 9.28 -36.82
CA LYS A 122 21.47 9.06 -37.41
C LYS A 122 20.75 7.89 -36.74
N SER A 123 21.46 6.82 -36.41
CA SER A 123 20.92 5.66 -35.71
C SER A 123 20.52 6.01 -34.27
N ASP A 124 21.40 6.70 -33.53
CA ASP A 124 21.12 7.18 -32.17
C ASP A 124 19.87 8.06 -32.11
N LYS A 125 19.69 8.94 -33.12
CA LYS A 125 18.52 9.82 -33.21
C LYS A 125 17.21 9.03 -33.35
N ILE A 126 17.18 8.00 -34.20
CA ILE A 126 16.01 7.14 -34.38
C ILE A 126 15.67 6.42 -33.07
N ILE A 127 16.68 5.93 -32.34
CA ILE A 127 16.48 5.26 -31.04
C ILE A 127 15.87 6.24 -30.03
N LEU A 128 16.36 7.48 -29.98
CA LEU A 128 15.86 8.50 -29.06
C LEU A 128 14.43 8.97 -29.41
N ASP A 129 14.14 9.18 -30.69
CA ASP A 129 12.81 9.55 -31.17
C ASP A 129 11.79 8.43 -30.82
N THR A 130 12.18 7.17 -31.01
CA THR A 130 11.36 5.99 -30.63
C THR A 130 11.17 5.89 -29.10
N TYR A 131 12.18 6.27 -28.30
CA TYR A 131 12.04 6.34 -26.84
C TYR A 131 11.01 7.40 -26.41
N GLY A 132 10.99 8.57 -27.06
CA GLY A 132 9.96 9.59 -26.85
C GLY A 132 8.55 9.10 -27.18
N GLU A 133 8.38 8.38 -28.29
CA GLU A 133 7.11 7.77 -28.68
C GLU A 133 6.65 6.68 -27.70
N THR A 134 7.55 5.79 -27.25
CA THR A 134 7.19 4.73 -26.29
C THR A 134 6.81 5.28 -24.91
N VAL A 135 7.46 6.34 -24.44
CA VAL A 135 7.11 7.01 -23.18
C VAL A 135 5.74 7.69 -23.27
N THR A 136 5.39 8.29 -24.41
CA THR A 136 4.05 8.89 -24.62
C THR A 136 2.95 7.84 -24.81
N LEU A 137 3.25 6.72 -25.46
CA LEU A 137 2.32 5.58 -25.60
C LEU A 137 1.99 4.91 -24.25
N LYS A 138 2.97 4.76 -23.34
CA LYS A 138 2.73 4.18 -22.01
C LYS A 138 1.84 5.05 -21.12
N ARG A 139 1.99 6.38 -21.18
CA ARG A 139 1.14 7.32 -20.41
C ARG A 139 -0.36 7.25 -20.76
N ARG A 140 -0.73 6.78 -21.95
CA ARG A 140 -2.16 6.59 -22.31
C ARG A 140 -2.76 5.33 -21.70
N ARG A 141 -1.97 4.28 -21.43
CA ARG A 141 -2.48 3.03 -20.85
C ARG A 141 -2.71 3.11 -19.35
N ASP A 142 -1.88 3.88 -18.64
CA ASP A 142 -2.05 4.08 -17.19
C ASP A 142 -3.25 4.99 -16.86
N ASN A 143 -3.81 5.69 -17.86
CA ASN A 143 -4.95 6.61 -17.71
C ASN A 143 -6.30 5.96 -18.09
N ASP A 144 -6.30 4.73 -18.62
CA ASP A 144 -7.51 3.93 -18.91
C ASP A 144 -7.83 2.93 -17.79
N ALA A 145 -7.12 2.98 -16.65
CA ALA A 145 -7.32 2.12 -15.48
C ALA A 145 -8.44 2.62 -14.53
N ASP A 146 -9.38 3.41 -15.02
CA ASP A 146 -10.47 4.03 -14.21
C ASP A 146 -11.88 3.75 -14.76
N LYS A 147 -12.03 2.73 -15.61
CA LYS A 147 -13.32 2.27 -16.12
C LYS A 147 -13.37 0.76 -16.27
N ASP A 148 -13.21 0.04 -15.16
CA ASP A 148 -13.90 -1.24 -14.93
C ASP A 148 -13.98 -1.42 -13.40
N GLU A 149 -14.84 -0.60 -12.81
CA GLU A 149 -15.41 -0.80 -11.49
C GLU A 149 -16.22 -2.10 -11.53
N GLU A 150 -15.58 -3.23 -11.19
CA GLU A 150 -16.33 -4.45 -10.90
C GLU A 150 -16.84 -4.36 -9.45
N PRO A 151 -18.17 -4.26 -9.24
CA PRO A 151 -18.70 -4.19 -7.88
C PRO A 151 -18.53 -5.57 -7.24
N PHE A 152 -17.71 -5.64 -6.19
CA PHE A 152 -17.73 -6.75 -5.23
C PHE A 152 -19.07 -6.74 -4.45
N ALA A 153 -20.16 -7.08 -5.14
CA ALA A 153 -21.48 -7.25 -4.59
C ALA A 153 -21.77 -8.75 -4.43
N GLY A 154 -21.54 -9.25 -3.21
CA GLY A 154 -22.32 -10.34 -2.60
C GLY A 154 -22.45 -11.66 -3.38
N ALA A 155 -21.43 -12.51 -3.31
CA ALA A 155 -21.57 -13.93 -3.60
C ALA A 155 -22.23 -14.69 -2.43
N ASP A 156 -23.44 -14.30 -2.01
CA ASP A 156 -24.31 -15.14 -1.19
C ASP A 156 -25.31 -15.85 -2.13
N ARG A 157 -24.84 -16.95 -2.71
CA ARG A 157 -25.68 -17.82 -3.53
C ARG A 157 -26.61 -18.59 -2.60
N GLY A 158 -27.85 -18.10 -2.54
CA GLY A 158 -28.97 -18.70 -1.84
C GLY A 158 -29.03 -20.22 -1.97
N SER A 159 -29.10 -20.85 -0.81
CA SER A 159 -29.40 -22.27 -0.60
C SER A 159 -30.69 -22.65 -1.34
N LYS A 160 -30.57 -23.52 -2.34
CA LYS A 160 -31.68 -24.18 -3.03
C LYS A 160 -32.54 -24.95 -2.03
N ARG A 161 -33.74 -24.43 -1.73
CA ARG A 161 -34.83 -25.23 -1.15
C ARG A 161 -35.80 -25.60 -2.26
N GLY A 162 -35.66 -26.81 -2.79
CA GLY A 162 -36.74 -27.46 -3.52
C GLY A 162 -37.74 -28.04 -2.53
N ARG A 163 -38.95 -27.47 -2.49
CA ARG A 163 -40.14 -28.17 -1.96
C ARG A 163 -40.68 -28.99 -3.12
N GLU A 164 -40.67 -30.30 -2.98
CA GLU A 164 -41.50 -31.19 -3.78
C GLU A 164 -42.56 -31.78 -2.85
N GLY A 165 -43.82 -31.64 -3.25
CA GLY A 165 -44.98 -32.04 -2.47
C GLY A 165 -45.26 -33.53 -2.57
N LYS A 166 -45.89 -34.03 -1.50
CA LYS A 166 -47.04 -34.92 -1.57
C LYS A 166 -48.11 -34.36 -0.64
#